data_AF-J1ZUV6-F1
#
_entry.id   AF-J1ZUV6-F1
#
_cell.length_a   1.000
_cell.length_b   1.000
_cell.length_c   1.000
_cell.angle_alpha   90.00
_cell.angle_beta   90.00
_cell.angle_gamma   90.00
#
_symmetry.space_group_name_H-M   'P 1'
#
loop_
_entity.id
_entity.type
_entity.pdbx_description
1 polymer ?
#
loop_
_entity_poly.entity_id
_entity_poly.type
_entity_poly.pdbx_seq_one_letter_code
_entity_poly.pdbx_strand_id
1 'polypeptide(L)'
;MKRTMMSLIGVAAALGAVTGVAAVTAPGGGAQEAPRSSSLLPVQRSALLCPAPTSSEVGQTDYTAFAPKGAAAGADGKKGTAQLLPAGTVKDAGGTDNGKGKKNTGKNGKGADAAAGQAVAPRDTKPVVPLQEAGKPVTTSTDSPDAPALVGAADGTLAPGWTVQQTTSIAAGAGRGLLGLSCTTPDTTFWFPGVSTATDRQDYVHLTNPDPTPAVVDLQLRGKDGSLGGSAGEDITVPPHTTVPVLLSTLTTAPTTNASLQVVAREGRIGAAVQATDSKLGSDWLPAAADPSPSVVLPGIPKDATSVRLVALAPGESDADLKVQLATPTGLITPAGLESLHLKSGMTTAVDLKDVTKGEAGSLVLTPSDGGSKAPVSAALRVTRGKGAKQEMAFIPATRPVEQRATAADNRDKGSTLSLVAPEKGKDAKVKVTASAGSGGGTPVTKTYTVKGGTSLDVAPPTPQGLKGTYALTVEPAAGSGPVYAARMLARPQGGVPAFTVQTLPDDRGTVLVPTAGQDLSVLTK
;
A
#
# COMPACT_ATOMS: atom_id res chain seq x y z
N MET A 1 -93.53 -0.53 1.67
CA MET A 1 -92.61 0.33 0.88
C MET A 1 -91.65 1.21 1.73
N LYS A 2 -91.12 0.78 2.89
CA LYS A 2 -90.10 1.57 3.62
C LYS A 2 -88.96 0.77 4.27
N ARG A 3 -88.96 -0.58 4.21
CA ARG A 3 -87.93 -1.41 4.89
C ARG A 3 -86.84 -1.96 3.96
N THR A 4 -87.10 -2.13 2.67
CA THR A 4 -86.11 -2.68 1.72
C THR A 4 -85.15 -1.62 1.15
N MET A 5 -85.56 -0.34 1.11
CA MET A 5 -84.69 0.76 0.65
C MET A 5 -83.68 1.25 1.71
N MET A 6 -83.94 1.03 3.01
CA MET A 6 -82.99 1.40 4.07
C MET A 6 -81.79 0.44 4.16
N SER A 7 -81.94 -0.82 3.76
CA SER A 7 -80.85 -1.81 3.78
C SER A 7 -79.85 -1.60 2.63
N LEU A 8 -80.31 -1.18 1.45
CA LEU A 8 -79.43 -0.88 0.31
C LEU A 8 -78.60 0.41 0.52
N ILE A 9 -79.18 1.43 1.16
CA ILE A 9 -78.49 2.69 1.45
C ILE A 9 -77.45 2.49 2.58
N GLY A 10 -77.75 1.64 3.57
CA GLY A 10 -76.79 1.28 4.63
C GLY A 10 -75.57 0.51 4.09
N VAL A 11 -75.78 -0.41 3.14
CA VAL A 11 -74.68 -1.18 2.52
C VAL A 11 -73.84 -0.29 1.58
N ALA A 12 -74.45 0.63 0.82
CA ALA A 12 -73.71 1.55 -0.04
C ALA A 12 -72.88 2.58 0.76
N ALA A 13 -73.39 3.07 1.90
CA ALA A 13 -72.64 3.96 2.79
C ALA A 13 -71.48 3.25 3.50
N ALA A 14 -71.66 1.99 3.90
CA ALA A 14 -70.59 1.17 4.48
C ALA A 14 -69.50 0.82 3.44
N LEU A 15 -69.88 0.51 2.19
CA LEU A 15 -68.91 0.25 1.12
C LEU A 15 -68.13 1.52 0.75
N GLY A 16 -68.80 2.68 0.67
CA GLY A 16 -68.17 3.97 0.40
C GLY A 16 -67.20 4.44 1.50
N ALA A 17 -67.50 4.15 2.77
CA ALA A 17 -66.60 4.44 3.89
C ALA A 17 -65.39 3.48 3.92
N VAL A 18 -65.57 2.20 3.58
CA VAL A 18 -64.47 1.22 3.54
C VAL A 18 -63.57 1.41 2.31
N THR A 19 -64.12 1.80 1.15
CA THR A 19 -63.30 2.18 -0.03
C THR A 19 -62.66 3.56 0.14
N GLY A 20 -63.31 4.48 0.87
CA GLY A 20 -62.76 5.79 1.20
C GLY A 20 -61.59 5.72 2.17
N VAL A 21 -61.67 4.87 3.21
CA VAL A 21 -60.54 4.67 4.13
C VAL A 21 -59.40 3.90 3.45
N ALA A 22 -59.69 2.91 2.59
CA ALA A 22 -58.65 2.18 1.85
C ALA A 22 -57.93 3.04 0.78
N ALA A 23 -58.60 4.05 0.20
CA ALA A 23 -57.95 4.99 -0.72
C ALA A 23 -57.10 6.07 -0.02
N VAL A 24 -57.38 6.34 1.26
CA VAL A 24 -56.65 7.34 2.07
C VAL A 24 -55.55 6.68 2.94
N THR A 25 -55.60 5.36 3.13
CA THR A 25 -54.54 4.56 3.79
C THR A 25 -53.76 3.65 2.86
N ALA A 26 -54.04 3.69 1.54
CA ALA A 26 -53.12 3.12 0.57
C ALA A 26 -51.77 3.82 0.77
N PRO A 27 -50.68 3.10 1.12
CA PRO A 27 -49.36 3.71 1.09
C PRO A 27 -49.21 4.19 -0.36
N GLY A 28 -49.17 5.50 -0.53
CA GLY A 28 -49.04 6.11 -1.85
C GLY A 28 -47.94 5.36 -2.57
N GLY A 29 -48.22 4.93 -3.80
CA GLY A 29 -47.20 4.43 -4.71
C GLY A 29 -46.18 5.55 -4.87
N GLY A 30 -45.23 5.60 -3.94
CA GLY A 30 -44.15 6.55 -3.95
C GLY A 30 -43.48 6.33 -5.28
N ALA A 31 -43.36 7.41 -6.05
CA ALA A 31 -42.48 7.43 -7.19
C ALA A 31 -41.19 6.74 -6.74
N GLN A 32 -40.82 5.66 -7.42
CA GLN A 32 -39.57 4.95 -7.15
C GLN A 32 -38.49 6.03 -7.19
N GLU A 33 -38.02 6.40 -6.01
CA GLU A 33 -37.05 7.47 -5.87
C GLU A 33 -35.87 7.05 -6.73
N ALA A 34 -35.57 7.83 -7.77
CA ALA A 34 -34.43 7.57 -8.62
C ALA A 34 -33.24 7.31 -7.68
N PRO A 35 -32.47 6.22 -7.88
CA PRO A 35 -31.47 5.80 -6.92
C PRO A 35 -30.58 7.00 -6.58
N ARG A 36 -30.67 7.47 -5.33
CA ARG A 36 -29.82 8.57 -4.87
C ARG A 36 -28.37 8.12 -5.08
N SER A 37 -27.60 8.96 -5.76
CA SER A 37 -26.19 8.69 -6.07
C SER A 37 -25.43 8.34 -4.79
N SER A 38 -24.58 7.31 -4.86
CA SER A 38 -23.62 6.95 -3.81
C SER A 38 -22.86 8.18 -3.30
N SER A 39 -22.69 8.31 -1.99
CA SER A 39 -21.94 9.42 -1.40
C SER A 39 -20.56 8.96 -0.94
N LEU A 40 -19.54 9.79 -1.18
CA LEU A 40 -18.22 9.61 -0.58
C LEU A 40 -18.26 10.20 0.84
N LEU A 41 -17.97 9.37 1.84
CA LEU A 41 -17.90 9.79 3.24
C LEU A 41 -16.47 9.62 3.80
N PRO A 42 -16.02 10.49 4.72
CA PRO A 42 -14.74 10.30 5.39
C PRO A 42 -14.70 9.01 6.20
N VAL A 43 -13.57 8.30 6.12
CA VAL A 43 -13.35 7.07 6.88
C VAL A 43 -13.29 7.35 8.37
N GLN A 44 -14.04 6.59 9.17
CA GLN A 44 -14.11 6.77 10.63
C GLN A 44 -13.03 6.01 11.41
N ARG A 45 -12.41 5.00 10.79
CA ARG A 45 -11.33 4.19 11.38
C ARG A 45 -10.35 3.73 10.32
N SER A 46 -9.07 3.86 10.62
CA SER A 46 -7.97 3.43 9.75
C SER A 46 -7.00 2.56 10.53
N ALA A 47 -6.40 1.58 9.87
CA ALA A 47 -5.37 0.71 10.44
C ALA A 47 -4.15 0.70 9.52
N LEU A 48 -2.96 0.78 10.12
CA LEU A 48 -1.68 0.77 9.41
C LEU A 48 -0.71 -0.18 10.12
N LEU A 49 0.16 -0.81 9.35
CA LEU A 49 1.13 -1.78 9.86
C LEU A 49 2.52 -1.41 9.36
N CYS A 50 3.42 -1.14 10.29
CA CYS A 50 4.82 -0.89 10.00
C CYS A 50 5.61 -2.16 10.37
N PRO A 51 6.37 -2.78 9.44
CA PRO A 51 7.22 -3.91 9.78
C PRO A 51 8.33 -3.47 10.74
N ALA A 52 8.93 -4.43 11.45
CA ALA A 52 10.12 -4.15 12.24
C ALA A 52 11.19 -3.54 11.30
N PRO A 53 11.86 -2.45 11.69
CA PRO A 53 12.98 -1.94 10.91
C PRO A 53 14.12 -2.97 10.87
N THR A 54 15.13 -2.71 10.05
CA THR A 54 16.35 -3.54 10.01
C THR A 54 16.97 -3.74 11.40
N SER A 55 17.51 -4.92 11.65
CA SER A 55 18.28 -5.26 12.86
C SER A 55 19.72 -4.74 12.85
N SER A 56 20.08 -3.87 11.89
CA SER A 56 21.41 -3.28 11.81
C SER A 56 21.71 -2.34 12.99
N GLU A 57 22.84 -2.57 13.68
CA GLU A 57 23.33 -1.73 14.79
C GLU A 57 23.70 -0.30 14.38
N VAL A 58 23.92 -0.06 13.08
CA VAL A 58 24.20 1.27 12.50
C VAL A 58 23.01 1.85 11.74
N GLY A 59 21.80 1.36 12.04
CA GLY A 59 20.54 1.83 11.48
C GLY A 59 19.89 2.92 12.32
N GLN A 60 19.31 3.92 11.67
CA GLN A 60 18.41 4.89 12.31
C GLN A 60 17.09 4.92 11.56
N THR A 61 15.99 4.73 12.28
CA THR A 61 14.63 4.73 11.73
C THR A 61 13.84 5.94 12.22
N ASP A 62 13.29 6.71 11.29
CA ASP A 62 12.32 7.78 11.53
C ASP A 62 10.91 7.26 11.21
N TYR A 63 9.97 7.48 12.13
CA TYR A 63 8.53 7.32 11.90
C TYR A 63 7.88 8.69 11.84
N THR A 64 7.18 9.01 10.75
CA THR A 64 6.44 10.26 10.62
C THR A 64 4.97 9.99 10.34
N ALA A 65 4.10 10.45 11.24
CA ALA A 65 2.65 10.32 11.12
C ALA A 65 2.02 11.64 10.69
N PHE A 66 0.99 11.57 9.85
CA PHE A 66 0.24 12.73 9.37
C PHE A 66 -1.21 12.34 9.03
N ALA A 67 -2.14 13.26 9.29
CA ALA A 67 -3.50 13.22 8.76
C ALA A 67 -3.77 14.54 8.01
N PRO A 68 -4.24 14.52 6.75
CA PRO A 68 -4.47 15.74 5.99
C PRO A 68 -5.52 16.65 6.63
N LYS A 69 -5.25 17.96 6.64
CA LYS A 69 -6.19 18.95 7.20
C LYS A 69 -7.48 18.98 6.36
N GLY A 70 -8.63 18.93 7.02
CA GLY A 70 -9.94 18.97 6.37
C GLY A 70 -10.41 17.63 5.78
N ALA A 71 -9.62 16.56 5.88
CA ALA A 71 -10.01 15.23 5.40
C ALA A 71 -11.24 14.66 6.13
N ALA A 72 -11.49 15.11 7.37
CA ALA A 72 -12.68 14.76 8.15
C ALA A 72 -13.88 15.70 7.93
N ALA A 73 -13.85 16.59 6.93
CA ALA A 73 -14.99 17.45 6.64
C ALA A 73 -16.24 16.60 6.31
N GLY A 74 -17.31 16.79 7.07
CA GLY A 74 -18.55 16.00 6.95
C GLY A 74 -18.59 14.73 7.81
N ALA A 75 -17.55 14.42 8.60
CA ALA A 75 -17.59 13.40 9.64
C ALA A 75 -18.27 13.91 10.91
N ASP A 76 -18.82 12.99 11.72
CA ASP A 76 -19.22 13.29 13.10
C ASP A 76 -17.98 13.80 13.85
N GLY A 77 -18.01 15.06 14.33
CA GLY A 77 -16.87 15.81 14.86
C GLY A 77 -16.26 15.30 16.18
N LYS A 78 -16.27 13.99 16.42
CA LYS A 78 -15.63 13.36 17.58
C LYS A 78 -14.12 13.54 17.49
N LYS A 79 -13.51 13.99 18.59
CA LYS A 79 -12.05 13.97 18.74
C LYS A 79 -11.57 12.52 18.59
N GLY A 80 -10.68 12.30 17.63
CA GLY A 80 -10.11 10.99 17.35
C GLY A 80 -8.74 10.79 17.98
N THR A 81 -8.27 9.54 17.99
CA THR A 81 -6.88 9.19 18.28
C THR A 81 -6.20 8.65 17.03
N ALA A 82 -4.87 8.72 16.95
CA ALA A 82 -4.09 8.12 15.88
C ALA A 82 -2.69 7.81 16.38
N GLN A 83 -2.33 6.53 16.49
CA GLN A 83 -1.08 6.10 17.08
C GLN A 83 -0.67 4.70 16.63
N LEU A 84 0.62 4.40 16.79
CA LEU A 84 1.20 3.08 16.59
C LEU A 84 1.51 2.42 17.93
N LEU A 85 1.29 1.12 18.05
CA LEU A 85 1.66 0.32 19.22
C LEU A 85 2.64 -0.79 18.82
N PRO A 86 3.65 -1.09 19.65
CA PRO A 86 4.52 -2.24 19.46
C PRO A 86 3.77 -3.56 19.27
N ALA A 87 4.16 -4.34 18.26
CA ALA A 87 3.71 -5.70 18.02
C ALA A 87 4.65 -6.71 18.69
N GLY A 88 4.12 -7.89 19.02
CA GLY A 88 4.92 -9.04 19.41
C GLY A 88 5.76 -9.59 18.25
N THR A 89 6.66 -10.52 18.56
CA THR A 89 7.43 -11.30 17.58
C THR A 89 7.30 -12.80 17.86
N VAL A 90 7.88 -13.65 17.03
CA VAL A 90 8.02 -15.09 17.31
C VAL A 90 9.45 -15.40 17.76
N LYS A 91 9.63 -16.43 18.59
CA LYS A 91 10.98 -16.92 18.94
C LYS A 91 11.65 -17.55 17.74
N ASP A 92 12.90 -17.19 17.49
CA ASP A 92 13.74 -17.91 16.52
C ASP A 92 13.97 -19.35 17.01
N ALA A 93 13.77 -20.34 16.13
CA ALA A 93 13.97 -21.75 16.44
C ALA A 93 15.45 -22.14 16.74
N GLY A 94 16.38 -21.18 16.74
CA GLY A 94 17.83 -21.39 16.93
C GLY A 94 18.52 -20.44 17.91
N GLY A 95 17.79 -19.57 18.63
CA GLY A 95 18.39 -18.63 19.59
C GLY A 95 18.58 -19.24 20.98
N THR A 96 19.80 -19.57 21.38
CA THR A 96 20.13 -19.82 22.79
C THR A 96 19.98 -18.51 23.57
N ASP A 97 18.94 -18.44 24.41
CA ASP A 97 18.78 -17.40 25.42
C ASP A 97 20.03 -17.34 26.32
N ASN A 98 20.89 -16.33 26.12
CA ASN A 98 21.88 -15.92 27.12
C ASN A 98 21.22 -15.07 28.22
N GLY A 99 20.12 -15.57 28.77
CA GLY A 99 19.46 -15.04 29.96
C GLY A 99 19.84 -15.87 31.17
N LYS A 100 20.68 -15.34 32.07
CA LYS A 100 20.93 -15.93 33.39
C LYS A 100 19.61 -16.08 34.16
N GLY A 101 19.07 -17.30 34.22
CA GLY A 101 17.83 -17.61 34.94
C GLY A 101 17.75 -19.08 35.37
N LYS A 102 18.11 -19.33 36.63
CA LYS A 102 17.76 -20.47 37.52
C LYS A 102 17.20 -21.76 36.88
N LYS A 103 17.96 -22.85 37.03
CA LYS A 103 17.51 -24.25 36.92
C LYS A 103 16.21 -24.49 37.70
N ASN A 104 15.21 -25.06 37.04
CA ASN A 104 14.23 -25.91 37.69
C ASN A 104 14.00 -27.16 36.83
N THR A 105 14.25 -28.31 37.44
CA THR A 105 14.12 -29.66 36.91
C THR A 105 12.65 -30.11 36.92
N GLY A 106 12.14 -30.61 35.79
CA GLY A 106 10.83 -31.25 35.66
C GLY A 106 10.76 -32.10 34.39
N LYS A 107 10.14 -33.28 34.48
CA LYS A 107 10.37 -34.48 33.68
C LYS A 107 9.29 -34.70 32.60
N ASN A 108 9.71 -35.18 31.42
CA ASN A 108 9.03 -36.00 30.38
C ASN A 108 7.57 -35.73 29.95
N GLY A 109 7.39 -35.49 28.65
CA GLY A 109 6.18 -35.79 27.88
C GLY A 109 6.46 -35.78 26.37
N LYS A 110 6.20 -36.91 25.69
CA LYS A 110 6.31 -37.10 24.23
C LYS A 110 5.08 -36.51 23.52
N GLY A 111 5.30 -35.83 22.40
CA GLY A 111 4.28 -35.43 21.42
C GLY A 111 4.92 -34.58 20.33
N ALA A 112 5.00 -35.11 19.11
CA ALA A 112 5.55 -34.40 17.95
C ALA A 112 4.41 -33.62 17.29
N ASP A 113 4.31 -32.33 17.64
CA ASP A 113 3.46 -31.36 16.94
C ASP A 113 4.39 -30.32 16.30
N ALA A 114 4.13 -30.03 15.02
CA ALA A 114 4.85 -29.05 14.24
C ALA A 114 4.91 -27.70 14.97
N ALA A 115 6.10 -27.12 15.03
CA ALA A 115 6.44 -25.98 15.89
C ALA A 115 5.61 -24.72 15.57
N ALA A 116 4.52 -24.52 16.31
CA ALA A 116 3.96 -23.19 16.54
C ALA A 116 4.99 -22.39 17.37
N GLY A 117 5.75 -21.51 16.72
CA GLY A 117 6.66 -20.59 17.41
C GLY A 117 5.89 -19.81 18.47
N GLN A 118 6.28 -19.92 19.74
CA GLN A 118 5.65 -19.16 20.82
C GLN A 118 5.79 -17.66 20.54
N ALA A 119 4.66 -16.96 20.47
CA ALA A 119 4.64 -15.51 20.40
C ALA A 119 5.30 -14.90 21.65
N VAL A 120 6.10 -13.88 21.43
CA VAL A 120 6.78 -13.08 22.44
C VAL A 120 6.14 -11.70 22.42
N ALA A 121 5.55 -11.30 23.54
CA ALA A 121 4.97 -9.97 23.69
C ALA A 121 6.02 -8.87 23.52
N PRO A 122 5.64 -7.67 23.03
CA PRO A 122 6.57 -6.56 22.92
C PRO A 122 7.11 -6.15 24.30
N ARG A 123 8.36 -5.66 24.33
CA ARG A 123 9.03 -5.22 25.57
C ARG A 123 8.44 -3.93 26.14
N ASP A 124 7.81 -3.11 25.30
CA ASP A 124 7.14 -1.85 25.66
C ASP A 124 5.76 -1.82 24.99
N THR A 125 4.83 -1.06 25.56
CA THR A 125 3.47 -0.85 25.05
C THR A 125 3.16 0.62 24.82
N LYS A 126 4.15 1.51 24.97
CA LYS A 126 3.99 2.95 24.74
C LYS A 126 3.62 3.25 23.29
N PRO A 127 2.68 4.20 23.07
CA PRO A 127 2.40 4.72 21.74
C PRO A 127 3.63 5.31 21.07
N VAL A 128 3.86 4.92 19.83
CA VAL A 128 4.85 5.49 18.92
C VAL A 128 4.17 6.51 18.02
N VAL A 129 4.82 7.65 17.82
CA VAL A 129 4.40 8.76 16.94
C VAL A 129 2.90 9.16 17.08
N PRO A 130 2.39 9.38 18.32
CA PRO A 130 0.98 9.73 18.51
C PRO A 130 0.66 11.08 17.85
N LEU A 131 -0.31 11.07 16.93
CA LEU A 131 -0.76 12.27 16.23
C LEU A 131 -1.85 12.95 17.05
N GLN A 132 -1.67 14.24 17.32
CA GLN A 132 -2.59 15.03 18.17
C GLN A 132 -3.56 15.89 17.36
N GLU A 133 -3.14 16.34 16.17
CA GLU A 133 -3.92 17.24 15.33
C GLU A 133 -3.68 16.95 13.83
N ALA A 134 -4.71 17.14 13.01
CA ALA A 134 -4.59 17.03 11.56
C ALA A 134 -3.87 18.25 10.96
N GLY A 135 -3.13 18.05 9.87
CA GLY A 135 -2.42 19.11 9.15
C GLY A 135 -1.03 19.44 9.66
N LYS A 136 -0.59 18.80 10.75
CA LYS A 136 0.78 18.91 11.27
C LYS A 136 1.38 17.50 11.48
N PRO A 137 2.51 17.18 10.85
CA PRO A 137 3.14 15.89 11.06
C PRO A 137 3.81 15.80 12.43
N VAL A 138 3.87 14.59 12.97
CA VAL A 138 4.66 14.25 14.16
C VAL A 138 5.74 13.26 13.74
N THR A 139 6.94 13.38 14.29
CA THR A 139 8.06 12.47 13.98
C THR A 139 8.71 11.95 15.26
N THR A 140 9.09 10.69 15.26
CA THR A 140 9.86 10.03 16.32
C THR A 140 10.93 9.17 15.66
N SER A 141 12.08 9.02 16.32
CA SER A 141 13.20 8.23 15.79
C SER A 141 13.59 7.13 16.78
N THR A 142 14.18 6.05 16.25
CA THR A 142 14.80 4.97 17.02
C THR A 142 16.05 4.48 16.29
N ASP A 143 17.09 4.15 17.05
CA ASP A 143 18.33 3.50 16.60
C ASP A 143 18.46 2.07 17.17
N SER A 144 17.42 1.58 17.86
CA SER A 144 17.41 0.24 18.43
C SER A 144 17.31 -0.82 17.32
N PRO A 145 18.27 -1.76 17.20
CA PRO A 145 18.18 -2.86 16.24
C PRO A 145 17.04 -3.84 16.59
N ASP A 146 16.59 -3.85 17.85
CA ASP A 146 15.48 -4.66 18.34
C ASP A 146 14.13 -3.90 18.30
N ALA A 147 14.03 -2.79 17.56
CA ALA A 147 12.77 -2.05 17.46
C ALA A 147 11.68 -2.97 16.86
N PRO A 148 10.48 -3.05 17.49
CA PRO A 148 9.45 -3.98 17.06
C PRO A 148 8.74 -3.49 15.79
N ALA A 149 8.02 -4.40 15.12
CA ALA A 149 6.95 -3.99 14.21
C ALA A 149 5.89 -3.20 14.99
N LEU A 150 5.12 -2.39 14.28
CA LEU A 150 4.11 -1.53 14.88
C LEU A 150 2.72 -1.77 14.25
N VAL A 151 1.71 -1.90 15.10
CA VAL A 151 0.29 -1.97 14.73
C VAL A 151 -0.37 -0.64 15.05
N GLY A 152 -0.91 0.01 14.03
CA GLY A 152 -1.48 1.34 14.09
C GLY A 152 -2.99 1.34 14.01
N ALA A 153 -3.61 2.24 14.78
CA ALA A 153 -5.03 2.55 14.69
C ALA A 153 -5.23 4.06 14.73
N ALA A 154 -6.16 4.54 13.90
CA ALA A 154 -6.69 5.88 13.96
C ALA A 154 -8.22 5.87 13.91
N ASP A 155 -8.85 6.81 14.61
CA ASP A 155 -10.30 6.99 14.66
C ASP A 155 -10.69 8.48 14.57
N GLY A 156 -11.99 8.73 14.41
CA GLY A 156 -12.56 10.08 14.43
C GLY A 156 -11.92 11.02 13.42
N THR A 157 -11.66 12.26 13.82
CA THR A 157 -11.12 13.29 12.91
C THR A 157 -9.69 13.05 12.41
N LEU A 158 -8.97 12.08 12.97
CA LEU A 158 -7.61 11.74 12.56
C LEU A 158 -7.54 10.53 11.63
N ALA A 159 -8.61 9.74 11.49
CA ALA A 159 -8.63 8.55 10.64
C ALA A 159 -8.56 8.83 9.12
N PRO A 160 -9.28 9.81 8.56
CA PRO A 160 -9.28 10.07 7.12
C PRO A 160 -7.88 10.41 6.58
N GLY A 161 -7.32 9.52 5.76
CA GLY A 161 -6.03 9.70 5.11
C GLY A 161 -4.84 9.63 6.07
N TRP A 162 -5.04 9.08 7.29
CA TRP A 162 -3.94 8.87 8.22
C TRP A 162 -2.84 8.05 7.54
N THR A 163 -1.64 8.60 7.54
CA THR A 163 -0.48 8.01 6.88
C THR A 163 0.68 8.02 7.85
N VAL A 164 1.37 6.89 7.96
CA VAL A 164 2.65 6.78 8.65
C VAL A 164 3.69 6.34 7.64
N GLN A 165 4.80 7.06 7.59
CA GLN A 165 5.99 6.66 6.86
C GLN A 165 7.08 6.18 7.82
N GLN A 166 7.71 5.06 7.46
CA GLN A 166 8.93 4.54 8.06
C GLN A 166 10.08 4.77 7.10
N THR A 167 11.11 5.49 7.55
CA THR A 167 12.33 5.74 6.78
C THR A 167 13.52 5.26 7.59
N THR A 168 14.26 4.26 7.11
CA THR A 168 15.45 3.74 7.80
C THR A 168 16.71 4.06 6.99
N SER A 169 17.70 4.66 7.64
CA SER A 169 19.02 4.93 7.07
C SER A 169 20.03 3.99 7.72
N ILE A 170 20.73 3.19 6.92
CA ILE A 170 21.76 2.26 7.39
C ILE A 170 23.11 2.74 6.86
N ALA A 171 23.98 3.24 7.74
CA ALA A 171 25.17 3.98 7.33
C ALA A 171 26.22 3.14 6.58
N ALA A 172 26.37 1.86 6.93
CA ALA A 172 27.41 0.96 6.42
C ALA A 172 27.00 -0.52 6.48
N GLY A 173 27.79 -1.40 5.86
CA GLY A 173 27.56 -2.85 5.84
C GLY A 173 26.85 -3.37 4.60
N ALA A 174 26.55 -4.67 4.59
CA ALA A 174 25.93 -5.37 3.46
C ALA A 174 24.51 -4.85 3.14
N GLY A 175 23.79 -4.33 4.15
CA GLY A 175 22.51 -3.66 3.98
C GLY A 175 22.59 -2.15 4.10
N ARG A 176 23.71 -1.50 3.75
CA ARG A 176 23.72 -0.03 3.70
C ARG A 176 22.61 0.47 2.77
N GLY A 177 22.00 1.60 3.09
CA GLY A 177 21.05 2.25 2.21
C GLY A 177 20.02 3.10 2.91
N LEU A 178 19.09 3.63 2.12
CA LEU A 178 17.93 4.36 2.59
C LEU A 178 16.68 3.53 2.25
N LEU A 179 16.08 2.91 3.25
CA LEU A 179 14.89 2.11 3.09
C LEU A 179 13.66 2.95 3.39
N GLY A 180 12.70 2.99 2.48
CA GLY A 180 11.47 3.75 2.66
C GLY A 180 10.23 2.89 2.52
N LEU A 181 9.33 2.97 3.49
CA LEU A 181 8.02 2.33 3.41
C LEU A 181 6.91 3.25 3.94
N SER A 182 5.81 3.34 3.20
CA SER A 182 4.53 3.78 3.77
C SER A 182 3.90 2.58 4.47
N CYS A 183 3.61 2.69 5.76
CA CYS A 183 3.06 1.59 6.54
C CYS A 183 1.77 1.09 5.88
N THR A 184 1.63 -0.23 5.77
CA THR A 184 0.63 -0.85 4.89
C THR A 184 -0.71 -0.99 5.58
N THR A 185 -1.80 -0.82 4.84
CA THR A 185 -3.13 -1.20 5.33
C THR A 185 -3.25 -2.73 5.38
N PRO A 186 -3.88 -3.32 6.42
CA PRO A 186 -4.16 -4.75 6.45
C PRO A 186 -5.06 -5.18 5.29
N ASP A 187 -4.73 -6.31 4.67
CA ASP A 187 -5.45 -6.90 3.53
C ASP A 187 -5.30 -8.44 3.56
N THR A 188 -5.87 -9.13 2.58
CA THR A 188 -5.79 -10.59 2.46
C THR A 188 -4.88 -11.07 1.35
N THR A 189 -4.55 -10.23 0.37
CA THR A 189 -3.67 -10.62 -0.75
C THR A 189 -2.65 -9.53 -1.05
N PHE A 190 -1.39 -9.94 -1.26
CA PHE A 190 -0.29 -9.03 -1.60
C PHE A 190 0.59 -9.62 -2.69
N TRP A 191 1.09 -8.77 -3.58
CA TRP A 191 1.95 -9.16 -4.69
C TRP A 191 3.30 -8.44 -4.59
N PHE A 192 4.39 -9.20 -4.67
CA PHE A 192 5.76 -8.67 -4.63
C PHE A 192 6.58 -9.22 -5.80
N PRO A 193 6.38 -8.71 -7.03
CA PRO A 193 7.32 -8.95 -8.11
C PRO A 193 8.68 -8.34 -7.75
N GLY A 194 9.78 -9.04 -8.00
CA GLY A 194 11.14 -8.53 -7.72
C GLY A 194 11.80 -9.05 -6.44
N VAL A 195 11.12 -9.94 -5.72
CA VAL A 195 11.74 -10.74 -4.65
C VAL A 195 12.82 -11.66 -5.22
N SER A 196 13.69 -12.14 -4.35
CA SER A 196 14.81 -13.00 -4.69
C SER A 196 15.09 -14.04 -3.62
N THR A 197 15.54 -15.22 -4.05
CA THR A 197 16.13 -16.25 -3.19
C THR A 197 17.59 -16.53 -3.57
N ALA A 198 18.21 -15.64 -4.35
CA ALA A 198 19.63 -15.73 -4.70
C ALA A 198 20.54 -15.62 -3.46
N THR A 199 21.71 -16.23 -3.53
CA THR A 199 22.65 -16.30 -2.39
C THR A 199 23.24 -14.96 -1.95
N ASP A 200 23.24 -13.96 -2.85
CA ASP A 200 23.68 -12.59 -2.57
C ASP A 200 22.54 -11.66 -2.13
N ARG A 201 21.32 -12.21 -2.01
CA ARG A 201 20.11 -11.55 -1.54
C ARG A 201 19.59 -12.19 -0.26
N GLN A 202 19.10 -11.37 0.65
CA GLN A 202 18.39 -11.77 1.86
C GLN A 202 17.06 -11.02 1.86
N ASP A 203 16.02 -11.71 1.40
CA ASP A 203 14.67 -11.16 1.32
C ASP A 203 13.81 -11.77 2.43
N TYR A 204 13.36 -10.93 3.35
CA TYR A 204 12.42 -11.30 4.41
C TYR A 204 11.06 -10.71 4.11
N VAL A 205 10.02 -11.54 4.02
CA VAL A 205 8.64 -11.05 4.07
C VAL A 205 8.22 -10.92 5.53
N HIS A 206 7.77 -9.74 5.93
CA HIS A 206 7.27 -9.47 7.27
C HIS A 206 5.75 -9.56 7.28
N LEU A 207 5.19 -10.55 7.97
CA LEU A 207 3.75 -10.76 8.09
C LEU A 207 3.28 -10.24 9.44
N THR A 208 2.52 -9.15 9.47
CA THR A 208 2.05 -8.53 10.72
C THR A 208 0.54 -8.69 10.84
N ASN A 209 0.08 -9.35 11.91
CA ASN A 209 -1.33 -9.49 12.21
C ASN A 209 -1.80 -8.35 13.14
N PRO A 210 -2.72 -7.47 12.70
CA PRO A 210 -3.25 -6.39 13.53
C PRO A 210 -4.37 -6.85 14.47
N ASP A 211 -4.94 -8.02 14.25
CA ASP A 211 -6.21 -8.47 14.81
C ASP A 211 -5.98 -9.32 16.08
N PRO A 212 -6.99 -9.45 16.96
CA PRO A 212 -6.87 -10.20 18.23
C PRO A 212 -6.98 -11.73 18.06
N THR A 213 -7.21 -12.21 16.84
CA THR A 213 -7.29 -13.63 16.48
C THR A 213 -6.13 -14.00 15.56
N PRO A 214 -5.59 -15.23 15.62
CA PRO A 214 -4.56 -15.67 14.67
C PRO A 214 -5.03 -15.52 13.22
N ALA A 215 -4.09 -15.21 12.33
CA ALA A 215 -4.26 -15.28 10.89
C ALA A 215 -3.49 -16.48 10.34
N VAL A 216 -3.93 -17.01 9.20
CA VAL A 216 -3.24 -18.13 8.51
C VAL A 216 -2.90 -17.69 7.10
N VAL A 217 -1.62 -17.81 6.74
CA VAL A 217 -1.06 -17.21 5.52
C VAL A 217 -0.32 -18.24 4.69
N ASP A 218 -0.50 -18.18 3.38
CA ASP A 218 0.27 -18.93 2.39
C ASP A 218 1.18 -17.97 1.59
N LEU A 219 2.39 -18.44 1.28
CA LEU A 219 3.42 -17.75 0.52
C LEU A 219 3.72 -18.53 -0.76
N GLN A 220 3.25 -18.00 -1.90
CA GLN A 220 3.41 -18.63 -3.20
C GLN A 220 4.51 -17.92 -4.01
N LEU A 221 5.65 -18.57 -4.18
CA LEU A 221 6.76 -18.06 -4.98
C LEU A 221 6.69 -18.58 -6.43
N ARG A 222 6.89 -17.68 -7.39
CA ARG A 222 6.93 -18.00 -8.83
C ARG A 222 8.22 -17.45 -9.47
N GLY A 223 8.90 -18.26 -10.24
CA GLY A 223 10.09 -17.93 -11.03
C GLY A 223 9.85 -18.07 -12.52
N LYS A 224 10.93 -18.11 -13.29
CA LYS A 224 10.88 -18.19 -14.77
C LYS A 224 10.22 -19.46 -15.31
N ASP A 225 10.23 -20.54 -14.53
CA ASP A 225 9.68 -21.85 -14.91
C ASP A 225 8.36 -22.17 -14.19
N GLY A 226 7.74 -21.18 -13.53
CA GLY A 226 6.51 -21.36 -12.75
C GLY A 226 6.74 -21.40 -11.23
N SER A 227 5.96 -22.19 -10.50
CA SER A 227 6.05 -22.27 -9.03
C SER A 227 7.44 -22.71 -8.56
N LEU A 228 7.99 -22.02 -7.55
CA LEU A 228 9.26 -22.33 -6.90
C LEU A 228 9.10 -23.06 -5.56
N GLY A 229 7.87 -23.11 -5.04
CA GLY A 229 7.59 -23.54 -3.68
C GLY A 229 7.34 -25.05 -3.53
N GLY A 230 7.45 -25.50 -2.28
CA GLY A 230 6.79 -26.69 -1.73
C GLY A 230 5.92 -26.29 -0.53
N SER A 231 5.43 -27.24 0.27
CA SER A 231 4.50 -26.98 1.38
C SER A 231 5.06 -26.12 2.53
N ALA A 232 6.34 -25.74 2.50
CA ALA A 232 6.99 -24.93 3.55
C ALA A 232 6.48 -23.48 3.61
N GLY A 233 5.87 -22.99 2.53
CA GLY A 233 5.26 -21.66 2.48
C GLY A 233 3.77 -21.64 2.84
N GLU A 234 3.17 -22.78 3.15
CA GLU A 234 1.73 -22.93 3.41
C GLU A 234 1.44 -22.94 4.91
N ASP A 235 0.22 -22.57 5.29
CA ASP A 235 -0.32 -22.71 6.65
C ASP A 235 0.47 -21.94 7.74
N ILE A 236 1.12 -20.84 7.37
CA ILE A 236 1.89 -20.01 8.30
C ILE A 236 0.94 -19.30 9.25
N THR A 237 0.95 -19.71 10.51
CA THR A 237 0.16 -19.06 11.56
C THR A 237 0.85 -17.77 12.01
N VAL A 238 0.12 -16.65 11.92
CA VAL A 238 0.55 -15.34 12.42
C VAL A 238 -0.27 -15.02 13.68
N PRO A 239 0.32 -15.11 14.89
CA PRO A 239 -0.41 -14.89 16.14
C PRO A 239 -1.02 -13.47 16.24
N PRO A 240 -1.99 -13.25 17.14
CA PRO A 240 -2.56 -11.93 17.38
C PRO A 240 -1.50 -10.87 17.67
N HIS A 241 -1.68 -9.67 17.10
CA HIS A 241 -0.80 -8.51 17.34
C HIS A 241 0.71 -8.81 17.24
N THR A 242 1.09 -9.72 16.34
CA THR A 242 2.46 -10.25 16.22
C THR A 242 2.95 -10.11 14.79
N THR A 243 4.25 -9.90 14.63
CA THR A 243 4.93 -10.00 13.34
C THR A 243 5.71 -11.32 13.21
N VAL A 244 5.64 -11.94 12.04
CA VAL A 244 6.39 -13.14 11.68
C VAL A 244 7.23 -12.82 10.45
N PRO A 245 8.56 -12.62 10.60
CA PRO A 245 9.47 -12.51 9.47
C PRO A 245 9.76 -13.90 8.90
N VAL A 246 9.66 -14.06 7.57
CA VAL A 246 9.97 -15.32 6.87
C VAL A 246 11.05 -15.06 5.82
N LEU A 247 12.18 -15.75 5.92
CA LEU A 247 13.26 -15.68 4.94
C LEU A 247 12.86 -16.46 3.68
N LEU A 248 12.73 -15.77 2.54
CA LEU A 248 12.19 -16.41 1.32
C LEU A 248 13.09 -17.52 0.77
N SER A 249 14.41 -17.46 0.99
CA SER A 249 15.33 -18.51 0.53
C SER A 249 15.15 -19.85 1.25
N THR A 250 14.49 -19.89 2.41
CA THR A 250 14.18 -21.15 3.10
C THR A 250 12.95 -21.86 2.53
N LEU A 251 12.20 -21.18 1.65
CA LEU A 251 10.98 -21.71 1.02
C LEU A 251 11.24 -22.40 -0.32
N THR A 252 12.48 -22.33 -0.82
CA THR A 252 12.88 -22.86 -2.14
C THR A 252 14.14 -23.70 -2.01
N THR A 253 14.27 -24.75 -2.81
CA THR A 253 15.48 -25.61 -2.83
C THR A 253 16.58 -25.08 -3.76
N ALA A 254 16.21 -24.23 -4.72
CA ALA A 254 17.12 -23.66 -5.70
C ALA A 254 17.11 -22.12 -5.65
N PRO A 255 18.30 -21.47 -5.54
CA PRO A 255 18.39 -20.02 -5.55
C PRO A 255 17.83 -19.42 -6.85
N THR A 256 16.97 -18.41 -6.74
CA THR A 256 16.35 -17.73 -7.88
C THR A 256 16.53 -16.23 -7.78
N THR A 257 17.18 -15.62 -8.78
CA THR A 257 17.51 -14.19 -8.77
C THR A 257 16.29 -13.28 -8.88
N ASN A 258 15.37 -13.58 -9.80
CA ASN A 258 14.15 -12.78 -9.99
C ASN A 258 12.93 -13.69 -9.83
N ALA A 259 12.15 -13.45 -8.79
CA ALA A 259 10.92 -14.15 -8.51
C ALA A 259 9.79 -13.15 -8.20
N SER A 260 8.58 -13.67 -8.13
CA SER A 260 7.40 -12.96 -7.64
C SER A 260 6.82 -13.73 -6.48
N LEU A 261 6.49 -13.04 -5.39
CA LEU A 261 5.77 -13.60 -4.25
C LEU A 261 4.32 -13.16 -4.29
N GLN A 262 3.40 -14.09 -4.07
CA GLN A 262 2.03 -13.81 -3.68
C GLN A 262 1.84 -14.26 -2.23
N VAL A 263 1.34 -13.36 -1.40
CA VAL A 263 0.95 -13.63 -0.01
C VAL A 263 -0.57 -13.70 0.04
N VAL A 264 -1.12 -14.77 0.61
CA VAL A 264 -2.57 -14.98 0.73
C VAL A 264 -2.91 -15.31 2.18
N ALA A 265 -3.66 -14.44 2.85
CA ALA A 265 -4.28 -14.76 4.14
C ALA A 265 -5.56 -15.56 3.89
N ARG A 266 -5.53 -16.86 4.24
CA ARG A 266 -6.70 -17.75 4.20
C ARG A 266 -7.69 -17.44 5.32
N GLU A 267 -7.18 -16.97 6.45
CA GLU A 267 -7.95 -16.54 7.61
C GLU A 267 -7.38 -15.23 8.16
N GLY A 268 -8.28 -14.32 8.57
CA GLY A 268 -7.90 -13.00 9.09
C GLY A 268 -7.39 -12.05 8.01
N ARG A 269 -6.68 -10.99 8.43
CA ARG A 269 -6.00 -10.03 7.56
C ARG A 269 -4.61 -9.78 8.12
N ILE A 270 -3.67 -9.43 7.26
CA ILE A 270 -2.28 -9.14 7.64
C ILE A 270 -1.80 -7.91 6.91
N GLY A 271 -0.71 -7.31 7.38
CA GLY A 271 0.14 -6.43 6.58
C GLY A 271 1.36 -7.20 6.11
N ALA A 272 1.80 -6.93 4.89
CA ALA A 272 2.99 -7.55 4.32
C ALA A 272 3.88 -6.51 3.64
N ALA A 273 5.19 -6.62 3.88
CA ALA A 273 6.23 -5.90 3.16
C ALA A 273 7.48 -6.78 3.09
N VAL A 274 8.26 -6.66 2.02
CA VAL A 274 9.52 -7.40 1.88
C VAL A 274 10.70 -6.49 2.16
N GLN A 275 11.55 -6.85 3.12
CA GLN A 275 12.86 -6.24 3.28
C GLN A 275 13.83 -6.97 2.35
N ALA A 276 14.39 -6.26 1.37
CA ALA A 276 15.35 -6.83 0.43
C ALA A 276 16.74 -6.28 0.71
N THR A 277 17.67 -7.16 1.08
CA THR A 277 19.07 -6.83 1.33
C THR A 277 19.96 -7.51 0.30
N ASP A 278 20.71 -6.73 -0.49
CA ASP A 278 21.66 -7.19 -1.49
C ASP A 278 23.08 -6.86 -1.04
N SER A 279 23.93 -7.88 -0.97
CA SER A 279 25.31 -7.76 -0.48
C SER A 279 26.16 -6.70 -1.21
N LYS A 280 25.78 -6.29 -2.42
CA LYS A 280 26.47 -5.28 -3.24
C LYS A 280 25.64 -4.04 -3.45
N LEU A 281 24.35 -4.18 -3.69
CA LEU A 281 23.47 -3.07 -4.08
C LEU A 281 22.79 -2.38 -2.89
N GLY A 282 23.04 -2.81 -1.64
CA GLY A 282 22.43 -2.20 -0.46
C GLY A 282 21.07 -2.79 -0.16
N SER A 283 20.17 -2.01 0.43
CA SER A 283 18.84 -2.50 0.80
C SER A 283 17.75 -1.46 0.64
N ASP A 284 16.54 -1.91 0.33
CA ASP A 284 15.30 -1.12 0.35
C ASP A 284 14.14 -2.00 0.80
N TRP A 285 13.01 -1.38 1.13
CA TRP A 285 11.73 -2.07 1.22
C TRP A 285 11.16 -2.26 -0.19
N LEU A 286 10.61 -3.44 -0.45
CA LEU A 286 9.72 -3.72 -1.57
C LEU A 286 8.27 -3.72 -1.04
N PRO A 287 7.51 -2.63 -1.24
CA PRO A 287 6.09 -2.60 -0.92
C PRO A 287 5.30 -3.51 -1.86
N ALA A 288 4.10 -3.89 -1.44
CA ALA A 288 3.19 -4.65 -2.29
C ALA A 288 2.79 -3.83 -3.52
N ALA A 289 2.81 -4.47 -4.67
CA ALA A 289 2.21 -3.93 -5.88
C ALA A 289 0.70 -3.87 -5.78
N ALA A 290 0.11 -2.97 -6.56
CA ALA A 290 -1.33 -2.97 -6.80
C ALA A 290 -1.80 -4.33 -7.33
N ASP A 291 -3.09 -4.60 -7.13
CA ASP A 291 -3.70 -5.83 -7.62
C ASP A 291 -3.44 -6.01 -9.12
N PRO A 292 -3.21 -7.26 -9.57
CA PRO A 292 -2.96 -7.55 -10.96
C PRO A 292 -4.03 -6.96 -11.89
N SER A 293 -3.61 -6.17 -12.89
CA SER A 293 -4.49 -5.51 -13.84
C SER A 293 -3.94 -5.60 -15.27
N PRO A 294 -4.77 -5.48 -16.33
CA PRO A 294 -4.30 -5.56 -17.71
C PRO A 294 -3.31 -4.45 -18.09
N SER A 295 -3.45 -3.28 -17.46
CA SER A 295 -2.54 -2.15 -17.59
C SER A 295 -1.99 -1.78 -16.22
N VAL A 296 -0.69 -1.55 -16.11
CA VAL A 296 -0.01 -1.17 -14.86
C VAL A 296 0.96 -0.02 -15.06
N VAL A 297 1.12 0.81 -14.04
CA VAL A 297 1.99 2.00 -14.06
C VAL A 297 2.97 1.93 -12.90
N LEU A 298 4.26 2.14 -13.18
CA LEU A 298 5.38 2.11 -12.24
C LEU A 298 6.05 3.50 -12.24
N PRO A 299 5.57 4.44 -11.40
CA PRO A 299 5.97 5.85 -11.46
C PRO A 299 7.32 6.15 -10.79
N GLY A 300 8.05 7.13 -11.34
CA GLY A 300 9.18 7.77 -10.65
C GLY A 300 10.54 7.09 -10.82
N ILE A 301 10.88 6.65 -12.03
CA ILE A 301 12.25 6.19 -12.37
C ILE A 301 13.18 7.41 -12.40
N PRO A 302 14.21 7.48 -11.53
CA PRO A 302 15.12 8.62 -11.46
C PRO A 302 15.95 8.80 -12.74
N LYS A 303 16.20 10.06 -13.10
CA LYS A 303 16.98 10.42 -14.29
C LYS A 303 18.41 9.86 -14.33
N ASP A 304 18.98 9.58 -13.17
CA ASP A 304 20.34 9.04 -12.99
C ASP A 304 20.35 7.54 -12.68
N ALA A 305 19.24 6.84 -12.94
CA ALA A 305 19.19 5.38 -12.95
C ALA A 305 20.22 4.82 -13.95
N THR A 306 21.08 3.93 -13.45
CA THR A 306 22.13 3.27 -14.24
C THR A 306 21.70 1.90 -14.77
N SER A 307 20.73 1.29 -14.11
CA SER A 307 20.06 0.07 -14.53
C SER A 307 18.65 0.05 -13.95
N VAL A 308 17.69 -0.41 -14.76
CA VAL A 308 16.33 -0.67 -14.35
C VAL A 308 15.97 -2.08 -14.76
N ARG A 309 15.62 -2.93 -13.79
CA ARG A 309 15.13 -4.29 -14.05
C ARG A 309 13.63 -4.34 -13.81
N LEU A 310 12.86 -4.66 -14.84
CA LEU A 310 11.45 -5.00 -14.73
C LEU A 310 11.31 -6.46 -14.31
N VAL A 311 10.47 -6.74 -13.32
CA VAL A 311 10.02 -8.08 -12.95
C VAL A 311 8.50 -8.09 -12.99
N ALA A 312 7.93 -8.99 -13.80
CA ALA A 312 6.49 -9.05 -14.05
C ALA A 312 5.98 -10.49 -14.08
N LEU A 313 4.70 -10.65 -13.73
CA LEU A 313 3.99 -11.92 -13.66
C LEU A 313 2.57 -11.71 -14.21
N ALA A 314 2.08 -12.66 -15.01
CA ALA A 314 0.66 -12.81 -15.33
C ALA A 314 0.07 -13.93 -14.44
N PRO A 315 -0.60 -13.59 -13.32
CA PRO A 315 -1.04 -14.62 -12.36
C PRO A 315 -2.32 -15.38 -12.79
N GLY A 316 -3.04 -14.92 -13.81
CA GLY A 316 -4.22 -15.61 -14.33
C GLY A 316 -3.87 -16.77 -15.28
N GLU A 317 -4.90 -17.44 -15.80
CA GLU A 317 -4.78 -18.62 -16.67
C GLU A 317 -4.41 -18.31 -18.14
N SER A 318 -4.16 -17.04 -18.48
CA SER A 318 -3.89 -16.61 -19.85
C SER A 318 -2.59 -15.83 -19.91
N ASP A 319 -1.84 -16.05 -20.99
CA ASP A 319 -0.64 -15.26 -21.29
C ASP A 319 -1.02 -13.79 -21.51
N ALA A 320 -0.09 -12.89 -21.23
CA ALA A 320 -0.27 -11.45 -21.43
C ALA A 320 0.81 -10.90 -22.36
N ASP A 321 0.41 -10.30 -23.48
CA ASP A 321 1.30 -9.58 -24.38
C ASP A 321 1.19 -8.07 -24.12
N LEU A 322 2.29 -7.43 -23.74
CA LEU A 322 2.30 -6.04 -23.28
C LEU A 322 3.18 -5.16 -24.15
N LYS A 323 2.71 -3.94 -24.42
CA LYS A 323 3.57 -2.82 -24.84
C LYS A 323 4.30 -2.30 -23.62
N VAL A 324 5.60 -2.13 -23.74
CA VAL A 324 6.43 -1.46 -22.73
C VAL A 324 6.70 -0.03 -23.19
N GLN A 325 6.23 0.95 -22.42
CA GLN A 325 6.42 2.36 -22.74
C GLN A 325 6.99 3.12 -21.54
N LEU A 326 7.90 4.05 -21.81
CA LEU A 326 8.39 5.03 -20.84
C LEU A 326 7.66 6.35 -21.07
N ALA A 327 6.88 6.77 -20.09
CA ALA A 327 6.33 8.12 -20.03
C ALA A 327 7.43 9.10 -19.63
N THR A 328 7.79 10.00 -20.54
CA THR A 328 8.75 11.10 -20.33
C THR A 328 8.01 12.44 -20.24
N PRO A 329 8.69 13.55 -19.92
CA PRO A 329 8.11 14.90 -20.01
C PRO A 329 7.56 15.28 -21.39
N THR A 330 8.02 14.63 -22.46
CA THR A 330 7.65 14.96 -23.84
C THR A 330 6.69 13.97 -24.50
N GLY A 331 6.52 12.77 -23.92
CA GLY A 331 5.59 11.76 -24.42
C GLY A 331 5.95 10.33 -24.00
N LEU A 332 5.13 9.38 -24.47
CA LEU A 332 5.42 7.96 -24.36
C LEU A 332 6.43 7.53 -25.43
N ILE A 333 7.51 6.90 -25.01
CA ILE A 333 8.51 6.30 -25.91
C ILE A 333 8.61 4.79 -25.65
N THR A 334 8.89 4.02 -26.69
CA THR A 334 9.15 2.58 -26.55
C THR A 334 10.65 2.36 -26.37
N PRO A 335 11.10 1.72 -25.26
CA PRO A 335 12.50 1.35 -25.10
C PRO A 335 12.98 0.45 -26.24
N ALA A 336 14.19 0.69 -26.74
CA ALA A 336 14.73 -0.05 -27.88
C ALA A 336 14.87 -1.55 -27.57
N GLY A 337 14.35 -2.40 -28.46
CA GLY A 337 14.41 -3.86 -28.31
C GLY A 337 13.42 -4.43 -27.29
N LEU A 338 12.43 -3.63 -26.88
CA LEU A 338 11.36 -4.06 -25.99
C LEU A 338 10.00 -3.52 -26.43
N GLU A 339 9.72 -3.68 -27.72
CA GLU A 339 8.45 -3.26 -28.34
C GLU A 339 7.27 -4.08 -27.83
N SER A 340 7.51 -5.36 -27.52
CA SER A 340 6.56 -6.25 -26.85
C SER A 340 7.23 -7.01 -25.71
N LEU A 341 6.43 -7.31 -24.68
CA LEU A 341 6.77 -8.16 -23.55
C LEU A 341 5.72 -9.25 -23.45
N HIS A 342 6.12 -10.48 -23.73
CA HIS A 342 5.27 -11.65 -23.55
C HIS A 342 5.46 -12.22 -22.14
N LEU A 343 4.36 -12.32 -21.39
CA LEU A 343 4.31 -12.94 -20.07
C LEU A 343 3.54 -14.23 -20.18
N LYS A 344 4.22 -15.35 -19.95
CA LYS A 344 3.56 -16.64 -19.82
C LYS A 344 2.79 -16.72 -18.50
N SER A 345 1.55 -17.19 -18.56
CA SER A 345 0.70 -17.44 -17.39
C SER A 345 1.44 -18.22 -16.31
N GLY A 346 1.35 -17.76 -15.06
CA GLY A 346 1.94 -18.41 -13.88
C GLY A 346 3.46 -18.32 -13.78
N MET A 347 4.16 -17.67 -14.71
CA MET A 347 5.61 -17.52 -14.71
C MET A 347 6.04 -16.07 -14.49
N THR A 348 7.19 -15.90 -13.82
CA THR A 348 7.83 -14.60 -13.63
C THR A 348 8.80 -14.33 -14.77
N THR A 349 8.62 -13.20 -15.45
CA THR A 349 9.54 -12.69 -16.47
C THR A 349 10.35 -11.53 -15.91
N ALA A 350 11.65 -11.50 -16.19
CA ALA A 350 12.53 -10.39 -15.80
C ALA A 350 13.27 -9.84 -17.02
N VAL A 351 13.26 -8.51 -17.16
CA VAL A 351 13.87 -7.79 -18.30
C VAL A 351 14.79 -6.70 -17.78
N ASP A 352 16.01 -6.62 -18.34
CA ASP A 352 16.94 -5.53 -18.07
C ASP A 352 16.73 -4.39 -19.08
N LEU A 353 16.15 -3.28 -18.60
CA LEU A 353 15.91 -2.06 -19.37
C LEU A 353 17.15 -1.16 -19.42
N LYS A 354 18.26 -1.55 -18.74
CA LYS A 354 19.50 -0.77 -18.65
C LYS A 354 19.23 0.66 -18.15
N ASP A 355 19.99 1.63 -18.64
CA ASP A 355 19.84 3.07 -18.36
C ASP A 355 18.73 3.70 -19.20
N VAL A 356 17.51 3.16 -19.09
CA VAL A 356 16.34 3.50 -19.93
C VAL A 356 15.99 4.99 -19.91
N THR A 357 16.31 5.71 -18.84
CA THR A 357 16.02 7.13 -18.66
C THR A 357 16.97 8.05 -19.45
N LYS A 358 18.18 7.60 -19.79
CA LYS A 358 19.18 8.38 -20.55
C LYS A 358 19.38 9.82 -20.05
N GLY A 359 19.23 10.06 -18.75
CA GLY A 359 19.38 11.39 -18.15
C GLY A 359 18.08 12.20 -17.98
N GLU A 360 16.93 11.67 -18.40
CA GLU A 360 15.60 12.26 -18.22
C GLU A 360 14.70 11.32 -17.39
N ALA A 361 14.16 11.81 -16.27
CA ALA A 361 13.31 11.00 -15.41
C ALA A 361 12.03 10.59 -16.14
N GLY A 362 11.47 9.45 -15.77
CA GLY A 362 10.28 8.93 -16.42
C GLY A 362 9.59 7.85 -15.62
N SER A 363 8.53 7.29 -16.19
CA SER A 363 7.69 6.29 -15.52
C SER A 363 7.33 5.18 -16.49
N LEU A 364 7.36 3.93 -16.03
CA LEU A 364 7.04 2.81 -16.91
C LEU A 364 5.53 2.60 -16.96
N VAL A 365 5.00 2.41 -18.16
CA VAL A 365 3.59 2.13 -18.44
C VAL A 365 3.55 0.83 -19.24
N LEU A 366 2.88 -0.17 -18.69
CA LEU A 366 2.63 -1.44 -19.37
C LEU A 366 1.15 -1.50 -19.73
N THR A 367 0.85 -1.76 -21.00
CA THR A 367 -0.52 -1.87 -21.51
C THR A 367 -0.64 -3.07 -22.45
N PRO A 368 -1.84 -3.65 -22.63
CA PRO A 368 -2.03 -4.74 -23.58
C PRO A 368 -1.59 -4.34 -25.01
N SER A 369 -0.86 -5.23 -25.68
CA SER A 369 -0.41 -5.01 -27.06
C SER A 369 -1.58 -4.95 -28.03
N ASP A 370 -2.55 -5.83 -27.79
CA ASP A 370 -3.81 -6.02 -28.44
C ASP A 370 -4.92 -5.52 -27.50
N GLY A 371 -5.69 -4.51 -27.95
CA GLY A 371 -6.67 -3.79 -27.10
C GLY A 371 -7.84 -4.63 -26.57
N GLY A 372 -7.87 -5.94 -26.85
CA GLY A 372 -8.84 -6.90 -26.35
C GLY A 372 -8.33 -7.81 -25.22
N SER A 373 -7.01 -7.92 -25.02
CA SER A 373 -6.46 -8.77 -23.96
C SER A 373 -6.76 -8.18 -22.59
N LYS A 374 -7.28 -9.03 -21.69
CA LYS A 374 -7.63 -8.69 -20.31
C LYS A 374 -6.84 -9.51 -19.29
N ALA A 375 -5.75 -10.15 -19.72
CA ALA A 375 -4.90 -10.92 -18.83
C ALA A 375 -4.35 -9.99 -17.74
N PRO A 376 -4.59 -10.28 -16.45
CA PRO A 376 -4.11 -9.43 -15.36
C PRO A 376 -2.60 -9.57 -15.20
N VAL A 377 -1.92 -8.49 -14.85
CA VAL A 377 -0.46 -8.44 -14.70
C VAL A 377 -0.09 -7.73 -13.40
N SER A 378 0.88 -8.27 -12.67
CA SER A 378 1.56 -7.59 -11.58
C SER A 378 3.02 -7.34 -11.95
N ALA A 379 3.56 -6.18 -11.59
CA ALA A 379 4.94 -5.81 -11.93
C ALA A 379 5.59 -4.93 -10.86
N ALA A 380 6.92 -4.96 -10.82
CA ALA A 380 7.75 -4.02 -10.09
C ALA A 380 9.07 -3.77 -10.82
N LEU A 381 9.70 -2.64 -10.53
CA LEU A 381 11.05 -2.32 -10.96
C LEU A 381 12.01 -2.48 -9.79
N ARG A 382 13.20 -2.99 -10.07
CA ARG A 382 14.39 -2.73 -9.27
C ARG A 382 15.25 -1.71 -10.00
N VAL A 383 15.45 -0.54 -9.39
CA VAL A 383 16.25 0.56 -9.94
C VAL A 383 17.59 0.59 -9.24
N THR A 384 18.68 0.73 -9.99
CA THR A 384 20.04 0.90 -9.46
C THR A 384 20.60 2.26 -9.82
N ARG A 385 21.14 2.98 -8.83
CA ARG A 385 21.86 4.25 -9.01
C ARG A 385 23.30 4.10 -8.55
N GLY A 386 24.18 4.98 -9.05
CA GLY A 386 25.61 4.98 -8.70
C GLY A 386 26.46 4.00 -9.51
N LYS A 387 27.74 3.87 -9.15
CA LYS A 387 28.74 3.07 -9.89
C LYS A 387 29.66 2.31 -8.93
N GLY A 388 30.11 1.12 -9.36
CA GLY A 388 31.04 0.29 -8.59
C GLY A 388 30.53 0.01 -7.18
N ALA A 389 31.40 0.14 -6.17
CA ALA A 389 31.02 -0.08 -4.77
C ALA A 389 30.03 0.97 -4.20
N LYS A 390 29.75 2.06 -4.92
CA LYS A 390 28.82 3.12 -4.50
C LYS A 390 27.46 2.99 -5.18
N GLN A 391 27.05 1.76 -5.48
CA GLN A 391 25.71 1.47 -5.98
C GLN A 391 24.71 1.33 -4.84
N GLU A 392 23.47 1.70 -5.13
CA GLU A 392 22.29 1.57 -4.28
C GLU A 392 21.14 1.04 -5.14
N MET A 393 20.25 0.22 -4.57
CA MET A 393 19.00 -0.19 -5.21
C MET A 393 17.77 0.32 -4.47
N ALA A 394 16.69 0.53 -5.22
CA ALA A 394 15.36 0.78 -4.71
C ALA A 394 14.31 0.04 -5.54
N PHE A 395 13.11 -0.14 -4.98
CA PHE A 395 12.00 -0.76 -5.69
C PHE A 395 10.92 0.25 -6.08
N ILE A 396 10.28 0.02 -7.23
CA ILE A 396 9.09 0.76 -7.67
C ILE A 396 8.04 -0.27 -8.08
N PRO A 397 7.09 -0.64 -7.22
CA PRO A 397 6.01 -1.52 -7.62
C PRO A 397 5.01 -0.80 -8.54
N ALA A 398 4.22 -1.57 -9.28
CA ALA A 398 3.01 -1.04 -9.90
C ALA A 398 2.07 -0.48 -8.84
N THR A 399 1.46 0.67 -9.09
CA THR A 399 0.57 1.34 -8.12
C THR A 399 -0.80 1.65 -8.72
N ARG A 400 -1.81 1.80 -7.85
CA ARG A 400 -3.13 2.31 -8.21
C ARG A 400 -3.04 3.83 -8.51
N PRO A 401 -3.95 4.38 -9.32
CA PRO A 401 -4.04 5.83 -9.49
C PRO A 401 -4.39 6.50 -8.16
N VAL A 402 -4.07 7.78 -8.05
CA VAL A 402 -4.61 8.65 -7.02
C VAL A 402 -6.05 8.95 -7.39
N GLU A 403 -7.00 8.51 -6.57
CA GLU A 403 -8.43 8.72 -6.85
C GLU A 403 -8.89 10.08 -6.32
N GLN A 404 -8.87 10.26 -5.00
CA GLN A 404 -9.22 11.50 -4.34
C GLN A 404 -7.97 12.20 -3.82
N ARG A 405 -7.10 11.46 -3.14
CA ARG A 405 -5.96 12.03 -2.45
C ARG A 405 -4.91 10.98 -2.14
N ALA A 406 -3.64 11.33 -2.29
CA ALA A 406 -2.52 10.55 -1.78
C ALA A 406 -1.65 11.39 -0.84
N THR A 407 -0.96 10.74 0.09
CA THR A 407 -0.21 11.40 1.15
C THR A 407 1.20 10.79 1.30
N ALA A 408 2.21 11.63 1.49
CA ALA A 408 3.59 11.24 1.81
C ALA A 408 4.08 12.03 3.02
N ALA A 409 4.35 11.38 4.16
CA ALA A 409 4.44 12.06 5.45
C ALA A 409 5.82 12.65 5.81
N ASP A 410 6.93 12.06 5.33
CA ASP A 410 8.31 12.47 5.70
C ASP A 410 9.05 13.11 4.52
N ASN A 411 8.87 14.42 4.34
CA ASN A 411 9.64 15.24 3.41
C ASN A 411 10.53 16.22 4.17
N ARG A 412 11.65 16.59 3.55
CA ARG A 412 12.64 17.54 4.09
C ARG A 412 12.80 18.73 3.14
N ASP A 413 13.53 19.74 3.57
CA ASP A 413 13.83 20.94 2.78
C ASP A 413 14.44 20.61 1.40
N LYS A 414 15.20 19.50 1.32
CA LYS A 414 15.84 18.99 0.10
C LYS A 414 15.78 17.46 0.04
N GLY A 415 16.08 16.90 -1.13
CA GLY A 415 16.21 15.46 -1.32
C GLY A 415 14.91 14.74 -1.70
N SER A 416 13.77 15.44 -1.75
CA SER A 416 12.51 14.90 -2.28
C SER A 416 12.35 15.23 -3.76
N THR A 417 11.89 14.26 -4.56
CA THR A 417 11.38 14.48 -5.92
C THR A 417 10.01 13.85 -6.02
N LEU A 418 9.01 14.61 -6.47
CA LEU A 418 7.65 14.13 -6.72
C LEU A 418 7.50 13.85 -8.21
N SER A 419 7.16 12.62 -8.56
CA SER A 419 6.82 12.20 -9.92
C SER A 419 5.30 12.10 -10.04
N LEU A 420 4.74 12.73 -11.07
CA LEU A 420 3.31 12.70 -11.42
C LEU A 420 3.17 12.20 -12.86
N VAL A 421 2.34 11.18 -13.07
CA VAL A 421 2.19 10.50 -14.36
C VAL A 421 0.73 10.55 -14.78
N ALA A 422 0.47 11.07 -15.98
CA ALA A 422 -0.82 10.93 -16.64
C ALA A 422 -0.60 9.96 -17.83
N PRO A 423 -0.82 8.66 -17.67
CA PRO A 423 -0.39 7.66 -18.67
C PRO A 423 -1.24 7.68 -19.95
N GLU A 424 -2.43 8.26 -19.91
CA GLU A 424 -3.38 8.22 -21.04
C GLU A 424 -3.21 9.42 -21.96
N LYS A 425 -2.81 9.17 -23.22
CA LYS A 425 -2.64 10.21 -24.24
C LYS A 425 -3.92 11.02 -24.43
N GLY A 426 -3.81 12.35 -24.39
CA GLY A 426 -4.94 13.27 -24.58
C GLY A 426 -5.85 13.47 -23.36
N LYS A 427 -5.56 12.81 -22.23
CA LYS A 427 -6.24 13.04 -20.96
C LYS A 427 -5.33 13.77 -19.98
N ASP A 428 -5.23 15.08 -20.16
CA ASP A 428 -4.45 15.93 -19.26
C ASP A 428 -4.99 15.89 -17.83
N ALA A 429 -4.09 15.93 -16.87
CA ALA A 429 -4.41 15.97 -15.45
C ALA A 429 -3.99 17.30 -14.82
N LYS A 430 -4.82 17.83 -13.92
CA LYS A 430 -4.44 18.94 -13.04
C LYS A 430 -4.31 18.39 -11.62
N VAL A 431 -3.17 18.64 -10.99
CA VAL A 431 -2.84 18.06 -9.68
C VAL A 431 -2.50 19.16 -8.71
N LYS A 432 -3.30 19.29 -7.66
CA LYS A 432 -3.03 20.19 -6.53
C LYS A 432 -2.13 19.45 -5.55
N VAL A 433 -0.98 20.02 -5.25
CA VAL A 433 0.00 19.47 -4.30
C VAL A 433 0.15 20.45 -3.15
N THR A 434 -0.15 19.99 -1.95
CA THR A 434 -0.06 20.78 -0.71
C THR A 434 1.06 20.25 0.17
N ALA A 435 2.01 21.12 0.51
CA ALA A 435 2.95 20.89 1.59
C ALA A 435 2.33 21.37 2.91
N SER A 436 2.28 20.50 3.92
CA SER A 436 1.74 20.81 5.25
C SER A 436 2.61 21.83 6.00
N ALA A 437 2.22 22.22 7.21
CA ALA A 437 3.20 22.82 8.13
C ALA A 437 4.30 21.78 8.44
N GLY A 438 5.49 22.25 8.85
CA GLY A 438 6.52 21.37 9.37
C GLY A 438 6.17 20.86 10.77
N SER A 439 6.74 19.72 11.18
CA SER A 439 6.57 19.14 12.51
C SER A 439 7.03 20.09 13.63
N GLY A 440 8.02 20.95 13.35
CA GLY A 440 8.48 22.02 14.23
C GLY A 440 7.89 23.41 13.93
N GLY A 441 6.98 23.53 12.95
CA GLY A 441 6.36 24.79 12.52
C GLY A 441 6.63 25.18 11.06
N GLY A 442 6.11 26.35 10.69
CA GLY A 442 6.07 26.86 9.32
C GLY A 442 4.65 26.89 8.76
N THR A 443 4.47 27.53 7.60
CA THR A 443 3.15 27.72 6.98
C THR A 443 2.99 26.83 5.75
N PRO A 444 1.84 26.11 5.60
CA PRO A 444 1.55 25.29 4.43
C PRO A 444 1.65 26.05 3.12
N VAL A 445 2.03 25.36 2.05
CA VAL A 445 2.14 25.92 0.69
C VAL A 445 1.49 24.96 -0.30
N THR A 446 0.63 25.49 -1.16
CA THR A 446 -0.03 24.72 -2.23
C THR A 446 0.44 25.19 -3.60
N LYS A 447 0.68 24.24 -4.51
CA LYS A 447 0.94 24.49 -5.93
C LYS A 447 0.09 23.55 -6.78
N THR A 448 -0.31 24.01 -7.95
CA THR A 448 -1.02 23.19 -8.93
C THR A 448 -0.11 22.92 -10.11
N TYR A 449 -0.03 21.66 -10.50
CA TYR A 449 0.72 21.19 -11.66
C TYR A 449 -0.25 20.72 -12.75
N THR A 450 0.14 20.88 -14.00
CA THR A 450 -0.57 20.28 -15.14
C THR A 450 0.35 19.21 -15.72
N VAL A 451 -0.16 17.99 -15.82
CA VAL A 451 0.53 16.84 -16.42
C VAL A 451 -0.18 16.51 -17.72
N LYS A 452 0.53 16.57 -18.84
CA LYS A 452 -0.06 16.27 -20.14
C LYS A 452 -0.35 14.78 -20.25
N GLY A 453 -1.46 14.41 -20.88
CA GLY A 453 -1.80 13.01 -21.11
C GLY A 453 -0.73 12.30 -21.96
N GLY A 454 -0.25 11.15 -21.49
CA GLY A 454 0.87 10.41 -22.06
C GLY A 454 2.25 10.91 -21.63
N THR A 455 2.36 11.61 -20.49
CA THR A 455 3.65 12.15 -20.01
C THR A 455 3.87 11.89 -18.52
N SER A 456 5.12 12.06 -18.09
CA SER A 456 5.54 12.09 -16.68
C SER A 456 6.11 13.46 -16.34
N LEU A 457 5.83 13.97 -15.15
CA LEU A 457 6.32 15.24 -14.64
C LEU A 457 7.01 15.01 -13.29
N ASP A 458 8.32 15.21 -13.28
CA ASP A 458 9.14 15.16 -12.06
C ASP A 458 9.45 16.58 -11.57
N VAL A 459 9.09 16.89 -10.33
CA VAL A 459 9.26 18.21 -9.73
C VAL A 459 9.87 18.14 -8.34
N ALA A 460 10.62 19.17 -7.98
CA ALA A 460 10.86 19.46 -6.57
C ALA A 460 9.50 19.82 -5.94
N PRO A 461 9.07 19.11 -4.88
CA PRO A 461 7.78 19.39 -4.26
C PRO A 461 7.76 20.81 -3.65
N PRO A 462 6.57 21.42 -3.46
CA PRO A 462 6.48 22.64 -2.70
C PRO A 462 7.06 22.42 -1.29
N THR A 463 7.70 23.46 -0.76
CA THR A 463 8.24 23.48 0.60
C THR A 463 7.48 24.50 1.45
N PRO A 464 7.16 24.18 2.73
CA PRO A 464 6.49 25.11 3.62
C PRO A 464 7.34 26.37 3.86
N GLN A 465 6.68 27.52 4.01
CA GLN A 465 7.38 28.76 4.35
C GLN A 465 7.87 28.69 5.80
N GLY A 466 9.15 28.98 6.02
CA GLY A 466 9.76 28.89 7.35
C GLY A 466 9.77 27.46 7.93
N LEU A 467 9.91 26.45 7.06
CA LEU A 467 9.92 25.03 7.44
C LEU A 467 10.84 24.75 8.63
N LYS A 468 10.29 24.09 9.65
CA LYS A 468 11.04 23.48 10.75
C LYS A 468 10.69 22.00 10.85
N GLY A 469 11.70 21.14 10.86
CA GLY A 469 11.52 19.69 10.91
C GLY A 469 11.06 19.10 9.57
N THR A 470 10.24 18.07 9.65
CA THR A 470 9.71 17.29 8.52
C THR A 470 8.33 17.81 8.11
N TYR A 471 7.92 17.64 6.85
CA TYR A 471 6.58 18.01 6.40
C TYR A 471 5.95 16.92 5.54
N ALA A 472 4.62 16.92 5.45
CA ALA A 472 3.87 16.00 4.62
C ALA A 472 3.46 16.65 3.29
N LEU A 473 3.36 15.83 2.26
CA LEU A 473 2.77 16.18 0.98
C LEU A 473 1.41 15.53 0.85
N THR A 474 0.45 16.29 0.34
CA THR A 474 -0.86 15.83 -0.07
C THR A 474 -1.03 16.10 -1.56
N VAL A 475 -1.38 15.06 -2.33
CA VAL A 475 -1.52 15.09 -3.79
C VAL A 475 -3.00 14.84 -4.12
N GLU A 476 -3.65 15.80 -4.75
CA GLU A 476 -5.08 15.77 -5.07
C GLU A 476 -5.29 16.06 -6.56
N PRO A 477 -5.62 15.04 -7.38
CA PRO A 477 -6.06 15.24 -8.75
C PRO A 477 -7.37 16.05 -8.78
N ALA A 478 -7.51 16.95 -9.76
CA ALA A 478 -8.74 17.70 -9.94
C ALA A 478 -9.86 16.78 -10.46
N ALA A 479 -11.07 16.95 -9.93
CA ALA A 479 -12.24 16.23 -10.42
C ALA A 479 -12.43 16.42 -11.94
N GLY A 480 -12.72 15.32 -12.64
CA GLY A 480 -12.91 15.31 -14.10
C GLY A 480 -11.61 15.40 -14.92
N SER A 481 -10.44 15.43 -14.31
CA SER A 481 -9.16 15.38 -15.01
C SER A 481 -8.72 13.94 -15.32
N GLY A 482 -7.70 13.77 -16.17
CA GLY A 482 -7.14 12.44 -16.50
C GLY A 482 -6.60 11.71 -15.26
N PRO A 483 -6.49 10.36 -15.30
CA PRO A 483 -5.98 9.60 -14.17
C PRO A 483 -4.52 9.95 -13.89
N VAL A 484 -4.18 10.03 -12.61
CA VAL A 484 -2.83 10.40 -12.13
C VAL A 484 -2.27 9.27 -11.29
N TYR A 485 -1.03 8.91 -11.55
CA TYR A 485 -0.23 8.04 -10.70
C TYR A 485 0.91 8.87 -10.14
N ALA A 486 1.31 8.61 -8.90
CA ALA A 486 2.34 9.39 -8.25
C ALA A 486 3.35 8.51 -7.52
N ALA A 487 4.57 9.01 -7.42
CA ALA A 487 5.61 8.48 -6.54
C ALA A 487 6.43 9.61 -5.98
N ARG A 488 7.05 9.38 -4.83
CA ARG A 488 8.03 10.29 -4.24
C ARG A 488 9.34 9.56 -3.99
N MET A 489 10.39 10.01 -4.65
CA MET A 489 11.76 9.63 -4.32
C MET A 489 12.24 10.45 -3.12
N LEU A 490 12.83 9.78 -2.12
CA LEU A 490 13.71 10.41 -1.15
C LEU A 490 15.14 10.05 -1.46
N ALA A 491 16.02 11.03 -1.43
CA ALA A 491 17.46 10.85 -1.52
C ALA A 491 18.14 11.52 -0.33
N ARG A 492 19.15 10.85 0.24
CA ARG A 492 19.95 11.37 1.34
C ARG A 492 21.44 11.23 1.00
N PRO A 493 22.26 12.26 1.24
CA PRO A 493 23.71 12.10 1.09
C PRO A 493 24.23 11.06 2.09
N GLN A 494 24.95 10.05 1.60
CA GLN A 494 25.52 9.02 2.47
C GLN A 494 26.93 8.63 2.00
N GLY A 495 27.95 9.35 2.46
CA GLY A 495 29.36 8.98 2.16
C GLY A 495 29.69 8.92 0.66
N GLY A 496 28.97 9.66 -0.19
CA GLY A 496 29.11 9.63 -1.65
C GLY A 496 28.34 8.50 -2.36
N VAL A 497 27.58 7.69 -1.62
CA VAL A 497 26.54 6.79 -2.17
C VAL A 497 25.29 7.63 -2.46
N PRO A 498 24.63 7.47 -3.62
CA PRO A 498 23.40 8.17 -3.95
C PRO A 498 22.19 7.52 -3.26
N ALA A 499 22.22 7.41 -1.93
CA ALA A 499 21.21 6.67 -1.17
C ALA A 499 19.81 7.21 -1.42
N PHE A 500 18.89 6.30 -1.73
CA PHE A 500 17.52 6.65 -2.11
C PHE A 500 16.54 5.50 -1.95
N THR A 501 15.27 5.88 -1.90
CA THR A 501 14.11 5.00 -1.96
C THR A 501 13.01 5.70 -2.76
N VAL A 502 12.13 4.94 -3.40
CA VAL A 502 10.99 5.47 -4.16
C VAL A 502 9.71 4.90 -3.57
N GLN A 503 8.83 5.78 -3.11
CA GLN A 503 7.54 5.38 -2.55
C GLN A 503 6.42 5.75 -3.51
N THR A 504 5.71 4.75 -4.02
CA THR A 504 4.48 4.97 -4.78
C THR A 504 3.41 5.57 -3.88
N LEU A 505 2.57 6.44 -4.43
CA LEU A 505 1.53 7.17 -3.71
C LEU A 505 0.16 6.79 -4.28
N PRO A 506 -0.40 5.61 -3.92
CA PRO A 506 -1.80 5.29 -4.22
C PRO A 506 -2.74 6.18 -3.38
N ASP A 507 -4.04 6.09 -3.65
CA ASP A 507 -5.05 6.75 -2.82
C ASP A 507 -4.88 6.42 -1.32
N ASP A 508 -4.96 7.44 -0.46
CA ASP A 508 -4.76 7.34 0.98
C ASP A 508 -5.97 6.73 1.71
N ARG A 509 -7.01 6.35 0.96
CA ARG A 509 -8.26 5.73 1.45
C ARG A 509 -8.92 6.56 2.53
N GLY A 510 -8.76 7.89 2.51
CA GLY A 510 -9.40 8.75 3.50
C GLY A 510 -10.90 8.93 3.31
N THR A 511 -11.44 8.48 2.18
CA THR A 511 -12.88 8.44 1.91
C THR A 511 -13.30 7.06 1.46
N VAL A 512 -14.55 6.69 1.75
CA VAL A 512 -15.17 5.45 1.30
C VAL A 512 -16.48 5.77 0.58
N LEU A 513 -16.76 5.02 -0.49
CA LEU A 513 -18.04 5.10 -1.17
C LEU A 513 -19.09 4.36 -0.33
N VAL A 514 -20.11 5.08 0.15
CA VAL A 514 -21.23 4.48 0.87
C VAL A 514 -22.39 4.31 -0.10
N PRO A 515 -22.81 3.05 -0.38
CA PRO A 515 -23.96 2.82 -1.22
C PRO A 515 -25.23 3.28 -0.48
N THR A 516 -26.17 3.83 -1.24
CA THR A 516 -27.51 4.12 -0.71
C THR A 516 -28.24 2.80 -0.46
N ALA A 517 -28.64 2.54 0.78
CA ALA A 517 -29.54 1.44 1.11
C ALA A 517 -30.99 1.93 1.11
N GLY A 518 -31.85 1.25 0.35
CA GLY A 518 -33.30 1.43 0.39
C GLY A 518 -33.98 0.20 0.98
N GLN A 519 -35.09 0.38 1.68
CA GLN A 519 -35.92 -0.76 2.10
C GLN A 519 -36.65 -1.32 0.88
N ASP A 520 -36.39 -2.59 0.55
CA ASP A 520 -37.17 -3.34 -0.43
C ASP A 520 -38.09 -4.33 0.30
N LEU A 521 -39.33 -3.93 0.53
CA LEU A 521 -40.34 -4.76 1.18
C LEU A 521 -40.89 -5.85 0.24
N SER A 522 -40.58 -5.84 -1.06
CA SER A 522 -41.01 -6.90 -2.00
C SER A 522 -40.32 -8.24 -1.75
N VAL A 523 -39.19 -8.23 -1.05
CA VAL A 523 -38.48 -9.44 -0.59
C VAL A 523 -39.30 -10.23 0.43
N LEU A 524 -40.21 -9.57 1.18
CA LEU A 524 -41.11 -10.21 2.15
C LEU A 524 -42.36 -10.82 1.52
N THR A 525 -42.59 -10.58 0.22
CA THR A 525 -43.78 -11.04 -0.51
C THR A 525 -43.49 -12.17 -1.51
N LYS A 526 -42.34 -12.84 -1.40
CA LYS A 526 -41.99 -14.02 -2.24
C LYS A 526 -42.38 -15.34 -1.60
#